data_AF-A0AAW5T0G2-F1
#
_entry.id   AF-A0AAW5T0G2-F1
#
_cell.length_a   1.000
_cell.length_b   1.000
_cell.length_c   1.000
_cell.angle_alpha   90.00
_cell.angle_beta   90.00
_cell.angle_gamma   90.00
#
_symmetry.space_group_name_H-M   'P 1'
#
loop_
_entity.id
_entity.type
_entity.pdbx_description
1 polymer ?
#
loop_
_entity_poly.entity_id
_entity_poly.type
_entity_poly.pdbx_seq_one_letter_code
_entity_poly.pdbx_strand_id
1 'polypeptide(L)'
;MVILGPIIYATLNLVIGFLAFMGAGASDSAGGSANAVLGGAAVLLALIAFGGGTLMLFSKNPTAKGLGIGLMVGWALVSLFTAGFCTGVNPELYAL
;
A
#
# COMPACT_ATOMS: atom_id res chain seq x y z
N MET A 1 14.11 -6.44 12.92
CA MET A 1 13.49 -6.69 11.59
C MET A 1 12.03 -6.27 11.56
N VAL A 2 11.20 -6.62 12.56
CA VAL A 2 9.79 -6.19 12.62
C VAL A 2 9.61 -4.68 12.49
N ILE A 3 10.41 -3.88 13.23
CA ILE A 3 10.34 -2.40 13.19
C ILE A 3 10.71 -1.84 11.81
N LEU A 4 11.50 -2.57 11.02
CA LEU A 4 11.90 -2.14 9.67
C LEU A 4 10.73 -2.24 8.68
N GLY A 5 9.82 -3.20 8.89
CA GLY A 5 8.68 -3.42 7.99
C GLY A 5 7.74 -2.22 7.87
N PRO A 6 7.32 -1.55 8.96
CA PRO A 6 6.53 -0.33 8.89
C PRO A 6 7.22 0.83 8.17
N ILE A 7 8.53 1.02 8.40
CA ILE A 7 9.33 2.05 7.72
C ILE A 7 9.40 1.78 6.21
N ILE A 8 9.63 0.52 5.84
CA ILE A 8 9.66 0.09 4.43
C ILE A 8 8.29 0.28 3.80
N TYR A 9 7.22 -0.15 4.47
CA TYR A 9 5.87 0.01 3.97
C TYR A 9 5.51 1.49 3.79
N ALA A 10 5.85 2.36 4.74
CA ALA A 10 5.60 3.80 4.63
C ALA A 10 6.34 4.41 3.42
N THR A 11 7.59 4.02 3.20
CA THR A 11 8.37 4.46 2.04
C THR A 11 7.72 3.98 0.73
N LEU A 12 7.33 2.71 0.67
CA LEU A 12 6.65 2.13 -0.50
C LEU A 12 5.30 2.80 -0.76
N ASN A 13 4.53 3.06 0.29
CA ASN A 13 3.24 3.74 0.22
C ASN A 13 3.40 5.17 -0.30
N LEU A 14 4.42 5.90 0.16
CA LEU A 14 4.71 7.24 -0.33
C LEU A 14 5.07 7.23 -1.82
N VAL A 15 5.98 6.35 -2.25
CA VAL A 15 6.42 6.28 -3.66
C VAL A 15 5.28 5.82 -4.57
N ILE A 16 4.64 4.70 -4.25
CA ILE A 16 3.57 4.12 -5.09
C ILE A 16 2.34 5.02 -5.06
N GLY A 17 1.96 5.54 -3.90
CA GLY A 17 0.84 6.45 -3.75
C GLY A 17 1.04 7.76 -4.53
N PHE A 18 2.26 8.33 -4.49
CA PHE A 18 2.58 9.52 -5.27
C PHE A 18 2.53 9.26 -6.79
N LEU A 19 3.10 8.13 -7.25
CA LEU A 19 3.02 7.73 -8.65
C LEU A 19 1.57 7.48 -9.10
N ALA A 20 0.75 6.86 -8.24
CA ALA A 20 -0.66 6.63 -8.50
C ALA A 20 -1.44 7.95 -8.59
N PHE A 21 -1.12 8.93 -7.74
CA PHE A 21 -1.73 10.24 -7.77
C PHE A 21 -1.41 10.98 -9.08
N MET A 22 -0.14 10.99 -9.50
CA MET A 22 0.26 11.55 -10.80
C MET A 22 -0.40 10.83 -11.98
N GLY A 23 -0.44 9.50 -11.94
CA GLY A 23 -1.06 8.67 -12.98
C GLY A 23 -2.57 8.87 -13.05
N ALA A 24 -3.23 9.09 -11.91
CA ALA A 24 -4.65 9.38 -11.83
C ALA A 24 -4.97 10.72 -12.50
N GLY A 25 -4.21 11.78 -12.21
CA GLY A 25 -4.39 13.08 -12.86
C GLY A 25 -4.12 13.04 -14.38
N ALA A 26 -3.12 12.28 -14.81
CA ALA A 26 -2.86 12.06 -16.23
C ALA A 26 -3.99 11.27 -16.93
N SER A 27 -4.55 10.27 -16.24
CA SER A 27 -5.65 9.46 -16.77
C SER A 27 -6.95 10.24 -16.86
N ASP A 28 -7.25 11.08 -15.86
CA ASP A 28 -8.41 11.97 -15.86
C ASP A 28 -8.38 12.95 -17.05
N SER A 29 -7.22 13.58 -17.28
CA SER A 29 -7.00 14.48 -18.41
C SER A 29 -7.16 13.82 -19.79
N ALA A 30 -6.99 12.50 -19.86
CA ALA A 30 -7.15 11.71 -21.08
C ALA A 30 -8.55 11.08 -21.24
N GLY A 31 -9.50 11.39 -20.35
CA GLY A 31 -10.85 10.82 -20.33
C GLY A 31 -10.93 9.40 -19.76
N GLY A 32 -9.87 8.95 -19.06
CA GLY A 32 -9.82 7.68 -18.34
C GLY A 32 -10.30 7.80 -16.88
N SER A 33 -10.37 6.67 -16.18
CA SER A 33 -10.87 6.64 -14.79
C SER A 33 -9.75 6.79 -13.77
N ALA A 34 -9.62 7.96 -13.16
CA ALA A 34 -8.71 8.22 -12.02
C ALA A 34 -8.92 7.18 -10.88
N ASN A 35 -10.17 6.83 -10.61
CA ASN A 35 -10.56 5.82 -9.62
C ASN A 35 -9.95 4.44 -9.90
N ALA A 36 -9.82 4.05 -11.17
CA ALA A 36 -9.22 2.78 -11.55
C ALA A 36 -7.71 2.75 -11.28
N VAL A 37 -7.02 3.87 -11.49
CA VAL A 37 -5.58 3.99 -11.21
C VAL A 37 -5.33 3.96 -9.69
N LEU A 38 -6.09 4.74 -8.93
CA LEU A 38 -5.98 4.78 -7.47
C LEU A 38 -6.36 3.42 -6.84
N GLY A 39 -7.45 2.79 -7.31
CA GLY A 39 -7.84 1.45 -6.90
C GLY A 39 -6.80 0.39 -7.26
N GLY A 40 -6.21 0.45 -8.45
CA GLY A 40 -5.13 -0.46 -8.84
C GLY A 40 -3.90 -0.34 -7.93
N ALA A 41 -3.51 0.89 -7.60
CA ALA A 41 -2.40 1.14 -6.68
C ALA A 41 -2.70 0.66 -5.25
N ALA A 42 -3.94 0.83 -4.78
CA ALA A 42 -4.40 0.33 -3.49
C ALA A 42 -4.27 -1.20 -3.39
N VAL A 43 -4.74 -1.91 -4.42
CA VAL A 43 -4.62 -3.38 -4.51
C VAL A 43 -3.16 -3.80 -4.55
N LEU A 44 -2.31 -3.12 -5.33
CA LEU A 44 -0.88 -3.40 -5.38
C LEU A 44 -0.22 -3.26 -4.00
N LEU A 45 -0.51 -2.17 -3.29
CA LEU A 45 0.03 -1.92 -1.95
C LEU A 45 -0.46 -2.96 -0.92
N ALA A 46 -1.72 -3.38 -1.02
CA ALA A 46 -2.26 -4.46 -0.21
C ALA A 46 -1.57 -5.80 -0.52
N LEU A 47 -1.32 -6.10 -1.81
CA LEU A 47 -0.57 -7.30 -2.21
C LEU A 47 0.89 -7.28 -1.75
N ILE A 48 1.53 -6.11 -1.71
CA ILE A 48 2.89 -5.99 -1.16
C ILE A 48 2.88 -6.28 0.35
N ALA A 49 1.93 -5.70 1.09
CA ALA A 49 1.83 -5.89 2.54
C ALA A 49 1.46 -7.33 2.91
N PHE A 50 0.35 -7.84 2.36
CA PHE A 50 -0.17 -9.15 2.68
C PHE A 50 0.50 -10.24 1.85
N GLY A 51 0.60 -10.11 0.52
CA GLY A 51 1.28 -11.10 -0.31
C GLY A 51 2.77 -11.22 0.03
N GLY A 52 3.49 -10.09 0.03
CA GLY A 52 4.90 -10.04 0.42
C GLY A 52 5.11 -10.49 1.87
N GLY A 53 4.28 -10.01 2.80
CA GLY A 53 4.36 -10.39 4.21
C GLY A 53 4.11 -11.89 4.45
N THR A 54 3.11 -12.47 3.78
CA THR A 54 2.75 -13.90 3.94
C THR A 54 3.81 -14.81 3.35
N LEU A 55 4.39 -14.44 2.20
CA LEU A 55 5.49 -15.18 1.60
C LEU A 55 6.73 -15.20 2.52
N MET A 56 7.03 -14.07 3.16
CA MET A 56 8.09 -13.98 4.15
C MET A 56 7.80 -14.80 5.43
N LEU A 57 6.54 -14.94 5.83
CA LEU A 57 6.14 -15.80 6.96
C LEU A 57 6.39 -17.29 6.72
N PHE A 58 6.30 -17.75 5.47
CA PHE A 58 6.62 -19.13 5.09
C PHE A 58 8.12 -19.41 5.03
N SER A 59 8.97 -18.38 5.09
CA SER A 59 10.42 -18.58 5.15
C SER A 59 10.86 -19.21 6.47
N LYS A 60 11.87 -20.09 6.43
CA LYS A 60 12.52 -20.65 7.64
C LYS A 60 13.36 -19.61 8.40
N ASN A 61 13.62 -18.43 7.80
CA ASN A 61 14.45 -17.41 8.41
C ASN A 61 13.64 -16.50 9.37
N PRO A 62 13.96 -16.45 10.68
CA PRO A 62 13.23 -15.64 11.66
C PRO A 62 13.26 -14.13 11.33
N THR A 63 14.32 -13.68 10.68
CA THR A 63 14.49 -12.30 10.18
C THR A 63 13.44 -11.95 9.14
N ALA A 64 13.22 -12.85 8.18
CA ALA A 64 12.22 -12.67 7.12
C ALA A 64 10.80 -12.67 7.71
N LYS A 65 10.50 -13.60 8.64
CA LYS A 65 9.21 -13.60 9.34
C LYS A 65 8.93 -12.28 10.03
N GLY A 66 9.92 -11.75 10.75
CA GLY A 66 9.81 -10.45 11.40
C GLY A 66 9.52 -9.32 10.41
N LEU A 67 10.23 -9.30 9.28
CA LEU A 67 9.98 -8.31 8.22
C LEU A 67 8.57 -8.41 7.64
N GLY A 68 8.07 -9.64 7.42
CA GLY A 68 6.73 -9.87 6.89
C GLY A 68 5.62 -9.41 7.83
N ILE A 69 5.75 -9.69 9.14
CA ILE A 69 4.83 -9.15 10.16
C ILE A 69 4.91 -7.62 10.16
N GLY A 70 6.11 -7.06 10.08
CA GLY A 70 6.32 -5.62 10.02
C GLY A 70 5.65 -4.96 8.81
N LEU A 71 5.67 -5.59 7.64
CA LEU A 71 4.98 -5.11 6.43
C LEU A 71 3.46 -5.03 6.63
N MET A 72 2.85 -6.06 7.21
CA MET A 72 1.41 -6.08 7.51
C MET A 72 1.03 -5.03 8.56
N VAL A 73 1.84 -4.89 9.62
CA VAL A 73 1.65 -3.86 10.64
C VAL A 73 1.82 -2.46 10.04
N GLY A 74 2.80 -2.28 9.15
CA GLY A 74 3.03 -1.04 8.42
C GLY A 74 1.82 -0.60 7.62
N TRP A 75 1.20 -1.53 6.88
CA TRP A 75 -0.03 -1.28 6.15
C TRP A 75 -1.18 -0.83 7.06
N ALA A 76 -1.36 -1.51 8.20
CA ALA A 76 -2.40 -1.15 9.17
C ALA A 76 -2.16 0.24 9.77
N LEU A 77 -0.91 0.55 10.16
CA LEU A 77 -0.54 1.84 10.74
C LEU A 77 -0.76 2.97 9.74
N VAL A 78 -0.27 2.86 8.51
CA VAL A 78 -0.44 3.91 7.50
C VAL A 78 -1.92 4.09 7.15
N SER A 79 -2.68 2.99 7.05
CA SER A 79 -4.14 3.09 6.85
C SER A 79 -4.81 3.83 8.01
N LEU A 80 -4.44 3.54 9.25
CA LEU A 80 -5.04 4.19 10.42
C LEU A 80 -4.66 5.67 10.52
N PHE A 81 -3.38 6.02 10.29
CA PHE A 81 -2.89 7.40 10.34
C PHE A 81 -3.46 8.29 9.23
N THR A 82 -3.76 7.72 8.07
CA THR A 82 -4.23 8.48 6.89
C THR A 82 -5.73 8.31 6.65
N ALA A 83 -6.45 7.71 7.60
CA ALA A 83 -7.86 7.31 7.44
C ALA A 83 -8.11 6.53 6.14
N GLY A 84 -7.15 5.71 5.71
CA GLY A 84 -7.21 4.89 4.51
C GLY A 84 -7.00 5.65 3.19
N PHE A 85 -6.72 6.96 3.24
CA PHE A 85 -6.58 7.77 2.04
C PHE A 85 -5.34 7.39 1.24
N CYS A 86 -4.19 7.26 1.89
CA CYS A 86 -2.93 6.91 1.23
C CYS A 86 -2.83 5.41 0.86
N THR A 87 -3.68 4.56 1.44
CA THR A 87 -3.73 3.13 1.12
C THR A 87 -4.87 2.77 0.16
N GLY A 88 -5.71 3.75 -0.20
CA GLY A 88 -6.87 3.54 -1.09
C GLY A 88 -7.98 2.68 -0.49
N VAL A 89 -8.00 2.52 0.83
CA VAL A 89 -9.05 1.78 1.56
C VAL A 89 -10.24 2.68 1.89
N ASN A 90 -10.04 4.00 1.84
CA ASN A 90 -11.09 4.96 2.17
C ASN A 90 -12.20 4.94 1.10
N PRO A 91 -13.47 4.65 1.47
CA PRO A 91 -14.59 4.62 0.52
C PRO A 91 -14.91 5.99 -0.09
N GLU A 92 -14.58 7.09 0.60
CA GLU A 92 -14.76 8.46 0.11
C GLU A 92 -13.95 8.73 -1.18
N LEU A 93 -12.89 7.95 -1.44
CA LEU A 93 -12.13 8.03 -2.69
C LEU A 93 -12.91 7.57 -3.92
N TYR A 94 -14.01 6.82 -3.72
CA TYR A 94 -14.80 6.20 -4.79
C TYR A 94 -16.25 6.67 -4.83
N ALA A 95 -16.64 7.57 -3.92
CA ALA A 95 -18.01 8.04 -3.77
C ALA A 95 -18.42 9.14 -4.79
N LEU A 96 -17.58 9.39 -5.80
CA LEU A 96 -17.76 10.40 -6.85
C LEU A 96 -18.22 9.77 -8.17
#